data_AF-A0A845SGL1-F1
#
_entry.id   AF-A0A845SGL1-F1
#
_cell.length_a   1.000
_cell.length_b   1.000
_cell.length_c   1.000
_cell.angle_alpha   90.00
_cell.angle_beta   90.00
_cell.angle_gamma   90.00
#
_symmetry.space_group_name_H-M   'P 1'
#
loop_
_entity.id
_entity.type
_entity.pdbx_description
1 polymer ?
#
loop_
_entity_poly.entity_id
_entity_poly.type
_entity_poly.pdbx_seq_one_letter_code
_entity_poly.pdbx_strand_id
1 'polypeptide(L)'
;MQPSLPQPVSGTQGMRLSSVSKSYGATVALESVSLTIEPGQVQAILGENGAGKSTLVKILSGVVTPNTGAMILEGRDYAPRSLLQARHIGVSTAFQELSLLPNLSVAQNFFLPSSLKQQFFFTSPKQMARRAEAILADHDVQDISPHANVETLSLAARQRVEIVRAMHYRPRLLLLDEPTGALADVDWLFRLVRRLTAAGTAVLYISHRLAEIREIASHAMVLRSGKTISTVELKQVTNADIFEMMVGRRATRDRPRGRAEPLHPQSAALTANDLGGQNFSDISFELRRGEILGVAGLEGQGQRELFRTLAGLMRHSAGQMLLRDREVILRSPRDALRKYGGIAFVPEDRKSEGIFPTLSAGANITQSMLHRFSRFGLIRRDKERRAVGRVAPQVELGERYLSFKISALSGGNQQKALIARALLTGASTLLLFDPTRGVDVGTKEVIYQAIKAFVDQGGAVMIYSTDLAELQTLVDRCLVMYRGRILADLPRDNLDEGEMIGLMTGNAAG
;
A
#
# COMPACT_ATOMS: atom_id res chain seq x y z
N MET A 1 5.34 28.23 28.40
CA MET A 1 4.80 29.25 27.48
C MET A 1 4.59 28.60 26.14
N GLN A 2 3.34 28.54 25.67
CA GLN A 2 3.01 28.07 24.33
C GLN A 2 3.49 29.13 23.33
N PRO A 3 4.23 28.80 22.26
CA PRO A 3 4.53 29.76 21.21
C PRO A 3 3.23 30.00 20.42
N SER A 4 2.72 31.22 20.48
CA SER A 4 1.65 31.71 19.62
C SER A 4 2.06 31.61 18.15
N LEU A 5 1.12 31.25 17.28
CA LEU A 5 1.32 31.29 15.83
C LEU A 5 1.66 32.73 15.41
N PRO A 6 2.78 32.98 14.71
CA PRO A 6 2.97 34.27 14.04
C PRO A 6 1.91 34.39 12.94
N GLN A 7 1.25 35.55 12.85
CA GLN A 7 0.29 35.80 11.79
C GLN A 7 0.98 35.75 10.42
N PRO A 8 0.33 35.18 9.39
CA PRO A 8 0.88 35.16 8.05
C PRO A 8 1.06 36.58 7.53
N VAL A 9 2.27 36.91 7.08
CA VAL A 9 2.56 38.19 6.44
C VAL A 9 2.06 38.09 4.99
N SER A 10 1.10 38.92 4.58
CA SER A 10 0.61 38.96 3.19
C SER A 10 1.78 39.01 2.20
N GLY A 11 1.82 38.04 1.27
CA GLY A 11 2.86 37.93 0.24
C GLY A 11 3.99 36.92 0.50
N THR A 12 3.97 36.15 1.59
CA THR A 12 4.95 35.07 1.81
C THR A 12 4.54 33.76 1.14
N GLN A 13 5.35 33.31 0.17
CA GLN A 13 5.24 31.97 -0.44
C GLN A 13 5.45 30.90 0.63
N GLY A 14 4.61 29.86 0.67
CA GLY A 14 4.64 28.81 1.69
C GLY A 14 5.95 28.01 1.65
N MET A 15 6.14 27.23 0.59
CA MET A 15 7.38 26.49 0.30
C MET A 15 7.72 26.63 -1.18
N ARG A 16 8.97 26.98 -1.48
CA ARG A 16 9.49 27.06 -2.86
C ARG A 16 10.77 26.26 -3.00
N LEU A 17 10.80 25.41 -4.02
CA LEU A 17 11.95 24.65 -4.45
C LEU A 17 12.39 25.17 -5.82
N SER A 18 13.70 25.41 -5.97
CA SER A 18 14.30 25.88 -7.21
C SER A 18 15.40 24.92 -7.65
N SER A 19 15.12 24.14 -8.71
CA SER A 19 16.07 23.23 -9.37
C SER A 19 16.79 22.28 -8.40
N VAL A 20 16.04 21.70 -7.46
CA VAL A 20 16.58 20.76 -6.47
C VAL A 20 16.98 19.46 -7.16
N SER A 21 18.22 19.03 -6.94
CA SER A 21 18.77 17.79 -7.49
C SER A 21 19.30 16.86 -6.40
N LYS A 22 19.30 15.55 -6.68
CA LYS A 22 19.88 14.53 -5.81
C LYS A 22 20.27 13.28 -6.59
N SER A 23 21.53 12.87 -6.42
CA SER A 23 22.08 11.61 -6.90
C SER A 23 22.63 10.78 -5.76
N TYR A 24 22.53 9.45 -5.89
CA TYR A 24 23.10 8.44 -5.00
C TYR A 24 24.09 7.60 -5.81
N GLY A 25 25.38 7.96 -5.73
CA GLY A 25 26.40 7.38 -6.61
C GLY A 25 26.03 7.62 -8.08
N ALA A 26 25.93 6.54 -8.86
CA ALA A 26 25.56 6.60 -10.28
C ALA A 26 24.05 6.80 -10.53
N THR A 27 23.18 6.69 -9.51
CA THR A 27 21.73 6.82 -9.69
C THR A 27 21.27 8.25 -9.46
N VAL A 28 20.77 8.92 -10.49
CA VAL A 28 20.11 10.23 -10.35
C VAL A 28 18.68 10.01 -9.87
N ALA A 29 18.38 10.45 -8.65
CA ALA A 29 17.04 10.31 -8.06
C ALA A 29 16.16 11.54 -8.30
N LEU A 30 16.76 12.74 -8.28
CA LEU A 30 16.18 14.01 -8.71
C LEU A 30 17.18 14.70 -9.62
N GLU A 31 16.79 15.07 -10.83
CA GLU A 31 17.65 15.78 -11.77
C GLU A 31 17.47 17.30 -11.61
N SER A 32 16.22 17.76 -11.63
CA SER A 32 15.87 19.16 -11.40
C SER A 32 14.38 19.26 -11.06
N VAL A 33 14.08 19.48 -9.78
CA VAL A 33 12.72 19.64 -9.28
C VAL A 33 12.51 21.07 -8.82
N SER A 34 11.49 21.69 -9.39
CA SER A 34 10.99 23.01 -8.99
C SER A 34 9.50 22.89 -8.67
N LEU A 35 9.10 23.47 -7.55
CA LEU A 35 7.74 23.44 -7.05
C LEU A 35 7.49 24.65 -6.15
N THR A 36 6.29 25.21 -6.20
CA THR A 36 5.83 26.21 -5.24
C THR A 36 4.54 25.73 -4.60
N ILE A 37 4.42 25.91 -3.28
CA ILE A 37 3.24 25.58 -2.49
C ILE A 37 2.87 26.83 -1.71
N GLU A 38 1.66 27.33 -1.90
CA GLU A 38 1.17 28.49 -1.18
C GLU A 38 0.68 28.12 0.23
N PRO A 39 0.69 29.06 1.20
CA PRO A 39 0.09 28.83 2.51
C PRO A 39 -1.39 28.44 2.38
N GLY A 40 -1.84 27.47 3.18
CA GLY A 40 -3.21 26.95 3.12
C GLY A 40 -3.56 26.18 1.84
N GLN A 41 -2.59 25.91 0.96
CA GLN A 41 -2.81 25.12 -0.25
C GLN A 41 -2.50 23.64 -0.03
N VAL A 42 -3.33 22.76 -0.60
CA VAL A 42 -2.94 21.36 -0.84
C VAL A 42 -2.32 21.26 -2.22
N GLN A 43 -1.03 20.96 -2.27
CA GLN A 43 -0.31 20.64 -3.49
C GLN A 43 -0.16 19.12 -3.60
N ALA A 44 -0.74 18.52 -4.63
CA ALA A 44 -0.54 17.11 -4.91
C ALA A 44 0.79 16.85 -5.65
N ILE A 45 1.43 15.72 -5.39
CA ILE A 45 2.49 15.18 -6.23
C ILE A 45 2.06 13.83 -6.78
N LEU A 46 2.08 13.76 -8.11
CA LEU A 46 1.83 12.58 -8.90
C LEU A 46 3.12 12.13 -9.56
N GLY A 47 3.26 10.83 -9.81
CA GLY A 47 4.43 10.29 -10.49
C GLY A 47 4.55 8.80 -10.28
N GLU A 48 5.27 8.13 -11.16
CA GLU A 48 5.57 6.70 -11.00
C GLU A 48 6.43 6.42 -9.77
N ASN A 49 6.50 5.16 -9.33
CA ASN A 49 7.54 4.78 -8.37
C ASN A 49 8.91 4.93 -8.99
N GLY A 50 9.87 5.41 -8.20
CA GLY A 50 11.18 5.76 -8.72
C GLY A 50 11.24 7.12 -9.44
N ALA A 51 10.11 7.83 -9.60
CA ALA A 51 10.13 9.20 -10.14
C ALA A 51 10.85 10.22 -9.24
N GLY A 52 11.10 9.86 -7.98
CA GLY A 52 11.83 10.70 -7.03
C GLY A 52 10.99 11.25 -5.85
N LYS A 53 9.69 10.95 -5.78
CA LYS A 53 8.76 11.46 -4.74
C LYS A 53 9.28 11.26 -3.32
N SER A 54 9.67 10.03 -2.95
CA SER A 54 10.20 9.75 -1.61
C SER A 54 11.57 10.41 -1.37
N THR A 55 12.38 10.61 -2.41
CA THR A 55 13.64 11.38 -2.29
C THR A 55 13.34 12.85 -2.00
N LEU A 56 12.35 13.42 -2.67
CA LEU A 56 11.87 14.77 -2.41
C LEU A 56 11.33 14.93 -0.98
N VAL A 57 10.52 13.98 -0.49
CA VAL A 57 10.06 13.96 0.91
C VAL A 57 11.23 13.88 1.89
N LYS A 58 12.23 13.02 1.63
CA LYS A 58 13.43 12.91 2.46
C LYS A 58 14.26 14.19 2.49
N ILE A 59 14.30 14.93 1.38
CA ILE A 59 14.97 16.23 1.31
C ILE A 59 14.20 17.28 2.12
N LEU A 60 12.89 17.40 1.89
CA LEU A 60 12.04 18.36 2.60
C LEU A 60 12.00 18.09 4.10
N SER A 61 12.11 16.84 4.52
CA SER A 61 12.14 16.43 5.93
C SER A 61 13.54 16.46 6.57
N GLY A 62 14.59 16.81 5.82
CA GLY A 62 15.96 16.90 6.32
C GLY A 62 16.65 15.56 6.58
N VAL A 63 16.10 14.45 6.09
CA VAL A 63 16.74 13.12 6.12
C VAL A 63 17.87 13.05 5.09
N VAL A 64 17.75 13.77 3.98
CA VAL A 64 18.70 13.76 2.87
C VAL A 64 19.05 15.19 2.47
N THR A 65 20.33 15.50 2.34
CA THR A 65 20.78 16.78 1.78
C THR A 65 20.76 16.71 0.24
N PRO A 66 20.17 17.68 -0.47
CA PRO A 66 20.25 17.76 -1.93
C PRO A 66 21.68 18.03 -2.41
N ASN A 67 21.98 17.74 -3.67
CA ASN A 67 23.29 18.06 -4.27
C ASN A 67 23.36 19.51 -4.72
N THR A 68 22.30 20.01 -5.36
CA THR A 68 22.17 21.39 -5.82
C THR A 68 20.72 21.87 -5.67
N GLY A 69 20.51 23.17 -5.94
CA GLY A 69 19.21 23.83 -5.83
C GLY A 69 19.02 24.55 -4.50
N ALA A 70 17.92 25.27 -4.38
CA ALA A 70 17.58 26.04 -3.18
C ALA A 70 16.15 25.74 -2.73
N MET A 71 15.92 25.79 -1.43
CA MET A 71 14.59 25.69 -0.83
C MET A 71 14.35 26.89 0.07
N ILE A 72 13.14 27.44 0.00
CA ILE A 72 12.71 28.60 0.78
C ILE A 72 11.39 28.23 1.45
N LEU A 73 11.28 28.46 2.76
CA LEU A 73 10.05 28.30 3.53
C LEU A 73 9.67 29.68 4.10
N GLU A 74 8.50 30.20 3.73
CA GLU A 74 8.01 31.53 4.15
C GLU A 74 9.04 32.67 3.94
N GLY A 75 9.69 32.67 2.78
CA GLY A 75 10.69 33.68 2.43
C GLY A 75 12.05 33.54 3.14
N ARG A 76 12.28 32.46 3.92
CA ARG A 76 13.57 32.17 4.57
C ARG A 76 14.23 30.93 3.97
N ASP A 77 15.56 30.94 3.89
CA ASP A 77 16.33 29.78 3.45
C ASP A 77 16.00 28.54 4.30
N TYR A 78 15.70 27.44 3.61
CA TYR A 78 15.31 26.19 4.21
C TYR A 78 16.34 25.10 3.87
N ALA A 79 17.14 24.70 4.86
CA ALA A 79 18.17 23.66 4.71
C ALA A 79 18.28 22.79 5.97
N PRO A 80 17.23 22.01 6.31
CA PRO A 80 17.26 21.14 7.48
C PRO A 80 18.30 20.03 7.33
N ARG A 81 18.95 19.66 8.44
CA ARG A 81 19.94 18.56 8.53
C ARG A 81 19.42 17.34 9.30
N SER A 82 18.18 17.40 9.76
CA SER A 82 17.51 16.28 10.43
C SER A 82 15.99 16.48 10.47
N LEU A 83 15.26 15.39 10.70
CA LEU A 83 13.81 15.39 10.98
C LEU A 83 13.44 16.33 12.13
N LEU A 84 14.24 16.34 13.19
CA LEU A 84 14.03 17.19 14.36
C LEU A 84 14.15 18.67 14.00
N GLN A 85 15.15 19.02 13.19
CA GLN A 85 15.36 20.39 12.75
C GLN A 85 14.25 20.84 11.79
N ALA A 86 13.87 20.00 10.82
CA ALA A 86 12.75 20.28 9.92
C ALA A 86 11.47 20.56 10.72
N ARG A 87 11.14 19.70 11.69
CA ARG A 87 9.99 19.88 12.58
C ARG A 87 10.05 21.17 13.38
N HIS A 88 11.22 21.53 13.91
CA HIS A 88 11.41 22.78 14.66
C HIS A 88 11.23 24.03 13.78
N ILE A 89 11.62 23.95 12.51
CA ILE A 89 11.45 25.04 11.52
C ILE A 89 10.00 25.09 10.99
N GLY A 90 9.18 24.06 11.27
CA GLY A 90 7.75 24.03 10.94
C GLY A 90 7.38 23.06 9.83
N VAL A 91 8.20 22.05 9.54
CA VAL A 91 7.90 21.01 8.54
C VAL A 91 7.74 19.65 9.23
N SER A 92 6.55 19.05 9.15
CA SER A 92 6.28 17.72 9.71
C SER A 92 5.88 16.74 8.62
N THR A 93 6.18 15.47 8.82
CA THR A 93 5.97 14.41 7.82
C THR A 93 5.25 13.23 8.44
N ALA A 94 4.20 12.74 7.78
CA ALA A 94 3.68 11.39 7.94
C ALA A 94 4.23 10.54 6.79
N PHE A 95 5.08 9.58 7.11
CA PHE A 95 5.74 8.73 6.11
C PHE A 95 4.84 7.57 5.69
N GLN A 96 4.98 7.13 4.43
CA GLN A 96 4.36 5.90 3.94
C GLN A 96 4.78 4.69 4.78
N GLU A 97 6.07 4.63 5.13
CA GLU A 97 6.59 3.65 6.08
C GLU A 97 6.51 4.23 7.49
N LEU A 98 5.60 3.67 8.29
CA LEU A 98 5.35 4.10 9.68
C LEU A 98 6.65 4.30 10.45
N SER A 99 6.87 5.50 10.95
CA SER A 99 8.05 5.83 11.77
C SER A 99 7.78 5.74 13.28
N LEU A 100 6.72 5.01 13.65
CA LEU A 100 6.34 4.73 15.03
C LEU A 100 7.21 3.59 15.58
N LEU A 101 7.61 3.71 16.85
CA LEU A 101 8.34 2.68 17.58
C LEU A 101 7.33 1.64 18.11
N PRO A 102 7.38 0.39 17.62
CA PRO A 102 6.34 -0.61 17.87
C PRO A 102 6.24 -1.03 19.34
N ASN A 103 7.38 -1.08 20.02
CA ASN A 103 7.52 -1.50 21.42
C ASN A 103 7.19 -0.39 22.44
N LEU A 104 6.75 0.78 21.98
CA LEU A 104 6.38 1.90 22.83
C LEU A 104 4.89 2.19 22.73
N SER A 105 4.34 2.79 23.78
CA SER A 105 2.95 3.26 23.81
C SER A 105 2.71 4.38 22.80
N VAL A 106 1.44 4.58 22.42
CA VAL A 106 1.00 5.73 21.60
C VAL A 106 1.45 7.05 22.25
N ALA A 107 1.27 7.19 23.56
CA ALA A 107 1.68 8.38 24.28
C ALA A 107 3.20 8.63 24.15
N GLN A 108 4.05 7.61 24.34
CA GLN A 108 5.50 7.77 24.18
C GLN A 108 5.89 8.14 22.75
N ASN A 109 5.23 7.57 21.75
CA ASN A 109 5.49 7.85 20.34
C ASN A 109 5.23 9.31 19.95
N PHE A 110 4.22 9.97 20.54
CA PHE A 110 3.93 11.39 20.27
C PHE A 110 5.02 12.34 20.74
N PHE A 111 5.68 12.03 21.85
CA PHE A 111 6.64 12.94 22.48
C PHE A 111 8.11 12.67 22.11
N LEU A 112 8.40 11.59 21.39
CA LEU A 112 9.74 11.32 20.85
C LEU A 112 9.97 12.05 19.51
N PRO A 113 11.24 12.40 19.17
CA PRO A 113 12.45 12.35 19.98
C PRO A 113 12.68 13.66 20.77
N SER A 114 11.62 14.37 21.18
CA SER A 114 11.72 15.81 21.48
C SER A 114 12.93 16.16 22.37
N SER A 115 13.74 17.08 21.83
CA SER A 115 14.85 17.74 22.49
C SER A 115 14.37 18.74 23.54
N LEU A 116 13.43 18.34 24.39
CA LEU A 116 13.10 19.04 25.62
C LEU A 116 14.12 18.61 26.67
N LYS A 117 15.37 19.08 26.50
CA LYS A 117 16.45 18.99 27.48
C LYS A 117 16.08 19.58 28.86
N GLN A 118 14.86 20.09 29.05
CA GLN A 118 14.38 20.65 30.32
C GLN A 118 12.99 20.16 30.78
N GLN A 119 12.21 19.38 30.00
CA GLN A 119 10.86 18.94 30.45
C GLN A 119 10.67 17.42 30.56
N PHE A 120 11.58 16.61 30.01
CA PHE A 120 11.50 15.15 30.12
C PHE A 120 11.92 14.60 31.50
N PHE A 121 12.66 15.38 32.29
CA PHE A 121 13.03 14.95 33.65
C PHE A 121 11.86 14.99 34.66
N PHE A 122 10.70 15.56 34.30
CA PHE A 122 9.57 15.78 35.23
C PHE A 122 8.17 15.43 34.69
N THR A 123 8.02 14.82 33.51
CA THR A 123 6.68 14.45 32.99
C THR A 123 6.31 13.03 33.43
N SER A 124 5.34 12.90 34.35
CA SER A 124 4.85 11.57 34.76
C SER A 124 4.20 10.82 33.59
N PRO A 125 4.29 9.48 33.51
CA PRO A 125 3.59 8.69 32.50
C PRO A 125 2.09 9.01 32.41
N LYS A 126 1.45 9.33 33.54
CA LYS A 126 0.05 9.77 33.62
C LYS A 126 -0.16 11.10 32.88
N GLN A 127 0.75 12.05 33.03
CA GLN A 127 0.65 13.35 32.35
C GLN A 127 0.89 13.22 30.84
N MET A 128 1.81 12.35 30.42
CA MET A 128 2.01 12.04 29.00
C MET A 128 0.75 11.40 28.39
N ALA A 129 0.17 10.41 29.06
CA ALA A 129 -1.04 9.77 28.60
C ALA A 129 -2.22 10.74 28.47
N ARG A 130 -2.46 11.60 29.48
CA ARG A 130 -3.50 12.65 29.42
C ARG A 130 -3.31 13.62 28.27
N ARG A 131 -2.06 14.03 28.01
CA ARG A 131 -1.77 14.91 26.87
C ARG A 131 -2.01 14.18 25.55
N ALA A 132 -1.55 12.95 25.42
CA ALA A 132 -1.78 12.14 24.23
C ALA A 132 -3.28 11.90 23.97
N GLU A 133 -4.07 11.67 25.02
CA GLU A 133 -5.53 11.57 24.94
C GLU A 133 -6.16 12.84 24.40
N ALA A 134 -5.76 14.02 24.90
CA ALA A 134 -6.24 15.29 24.38
C ALA A 134 -5.83 15.52 22.90
N ILE A 135 -4.63 15.10 22.51
CA ILE A 135 -4.14 15.19 21.13
C ILE A 135 -4.99 14.30 20.21
N LEU A 136 -5.22 13.05 20.63
CA LEU A 136 -6.03 12.10 19.88
C LEU A 136 -7.47 12.61 19.73
N ALA A 137 -8.06 13.15 20.79
CA ALA A 137 -9.40 13.75 20.77
C ALA A 137 -9.51 14.97 19.85
N ASP A 138 -8.51 15.86 19.82
CA ASP A 138 -8.47 17.05 18.94
C ASP A 138 -8.48 16.67 17.44
N HIS A 139 -8.09 15.43 17.13
CA HIS A 139 -8.04 14.89 15.76
C HIS A 139 -9.12 13.81 15.53
N ASP A 140 -10.17 13.78 16.35
CA ASP A 140 -11.31 12.86 16.21
C ASP A 140 -10.91 11.37 16.28
N VAL A 141 -9.90 11.04 17.08
CA VAL A 141 -9.44 9.65 17.34
C VAL A 141 -9.65 9.34 18.82
N GLN A 142 -10.77 8.73 19.19
CA GLN A 142 -11.08 8.41 20.60
C GLN A 142 -11.05 6.91 20.90
N ASP A 143 -11.03 6.08 19.86
CA ASP A 143 -11.00 4.62 19.92
C ASP A 143 -9.60 4.03 20.16
N ILE A 144 -8.55 4.85 20.10
CA ILE A 144 -7.16 4.44 20.34
C ILE A 144 -6.72 4.84 21.74
N SER A 145 -6.37 3.86 22.57
CA SER A 145 -5.84 4.14 23.91
C SER A 145 -4.42 4.73 23.84
N PRO A 146 -4.13 5.84 24.55
CA PRO A 146 -2.78 6.37 24.70
C PRO A 146 -1.78 5.39 25.34
N HIS A 147 -2.28 4.42 26.09
CA HIS A 147 -1.50 3.41 26.81
C HIS A 147 -1.17 2.18 25.98
N ALA A 148 -1.86 1.96 24.84
CA ALA A 148 -1.63 0.79 24.00
C ALA A 148 -0.24 0.86 23.36
N ASN A 149 0.48 -0.26 23.36
CA ASN A 149 1.70 -0.41 22.56
C ASN A 149 1.34 -0.36 21.07
N VAL A 150 2.13 0.38 20.29
CA VAL A 150 1.87 0.55 18.85
C VAL A 150 1.81 -0.80 18.11
N GLU A 151 2.61 -1.79 18.52
CA GLU A 151 2.59 -3.13 17.91
C GLU A 151 1.28 -3.89 18.10
N THR A 152 0.46 -3.54 19.10
CA THR A 152 -0.84 -4.18 19.34
C THR A 152 -1.96 -3.57 18.49
N LEU A 153 -1.73 -2.39 17.93
CA LEU A 153 -2.70 -1.69 17.09
C LEU A 153 -2.79 -2.32 15.70
N SER A 154 -3.99 -2.27 15.11
CA SER A 154 -4.19 -2.56 13.69
C SER A 154 -3.38 -1.60 12.81
N LEU A 155 -3.12 -1.99 11.56
CA LEU A 155 -2.36 -1.16 10.64
C LEU A 155 -3.03 0.19 10.40
N ALA A 156 -4.37 0.21 10.24
CA ALA A 156 -5.16 1.43 10.15
C ALA A 156 -5.03 2.33 11.38
N ALA A 157 -5.06 1.75 12.58
CA ALA A 157 -4.87 2.50 13.82
C ALA A 157 -3.46 3.09 13.93
N ARG A 158 -2.41 2.35 13.54
CA ARG A 158 -1.04 2.88 13.50
C ARG A 158 -0.90 4.03 12.51
N GLN A 159 -1.55 3.94 11.35
CA GLN A 159 -1.56 5.01 10.35
C GLN A 159 -2.23 6.29 10.89
N ARG A 160 -3.38 6.15 11.57
CA ARG A 160 -4.03 7.30 12.24
C ARG A 160 -3.11 7.95 13.27
N VAL A 161 -2.45 7.14 14.10
CA VAL A 161 -1.46 7.64 15.09
C VAL A 161 -0.30 8.38 14.40
N GLU A 162 0.23 7.88 13.29
CA GLU A 162 1.32 8.54 12.54
C GLU A 162 0.89 9.90 12.00
N ILE A 163 -0.31 9.97 11.41
CA ILE A 163 -0.89 11.20 10.88
C ILE A 163 -1.12 12.23 11.99
N VAL A 164 -1.78 11.81 13.08
CA VAL A 164 -2.03 12.68 14.25
C VAL A 164 -0.71 13.20 14.83
N ARG A 165 0.32 12.35 14.92
CA ARG A 165 1.63 12.76 15.40
C ARG A 165 2.26 13.85 14.54
N ALA A 166 2.11 13.78 13.21
CA ALA A 166 2.62 14.80 12.30
C ALA A 166 1.81 16.11 12.38
N MET A 167 0.48 16.02 12.51
CA MET A 167 -0.42 17.17 12.56
C MET A 167 -0.36 17.93 13.89
N HIS A 168 -0.17 17.22 15.01
CA HIS A 168 -0.19 17.81 16.35
C HIS A 168 0.81 18.96 16.53
N TYR A 169 1.96 18.91 15.84
CA TYR A 169 2.98 19.95 15.92
C TYR A 169 2.62 21.26 15.19
N ARG A 170 1.41 21.36 14.60
CA ARG A 170 0.90 22.52 13.86
C ARG A 170 1.93 23.07 12.87
N PRO A 171 2.38 22.25 11.91
CA PRO A 171 3.43 22.65 10.98
C PRO A 171 2.96 23.77 10.03
N ARG A 172 3.92 24.54 9.54
CA ARG A 172 3.75 25.44 8.39
C ARG A 172 3.59 24.65 7.09
N LEU A 173 4.32 23.53 6.97
CA LEU A 173 4.22 22.57 5.87
C LEU A 173 4.05 21.14 6.42
N LEU A 174 2.92 20.51 6.09
CA LEU A 174 2.68 19.09 6.38
C LEU A 174 2.94 18.27 5.11
N LEU A 175 3.80 17.26 5.21
CA LEU A 175 4.05 16.28 4.17
C LEU A 175 3.28 15.00 4.49
N LEU A 176 2.38 14.60 3.59
CA LEU A 176 1.62 13.36 3.70
C LEU A 176 2.04 12.43 2.55
N ASP A 177 2.85 11.42 2.88
CA ASP A 177 3.39 10.46 1.90
C ASP A 177 2.54 9.19 1.85
N GLU A 178 1.68 9.07 0.83
CA GLU A 178 0.68 8.00 0.66
C GLU A 178 -0.13 7.68 1.93
N PRO A 179 -0.78 8.69 2.55
CA PRO A 179 -1.33 8.57 3.90
C PRO A 179 -2.54 7.63 4.00
N THR A 180 -3.21 7.32 2.89
CA THR A 180 -4.46 6.55 2.80
C THR A 180 -4.27 5.07 2.57
N GLY A 181 -3.04 4.61 2.28
CA GLY A 181 -2.79 3.22 1.90
C GLY A 181 -3.26 2.19 2.94
N ALA A 182 -3.38 2.59 4.20
CA ALA A 182 -3.83 1.77 5.33
C ALA A 182 -5.10 2.29 6.03
N LEU A 183 -5.70 3.39 5.57
CA LEU A 183 -6.83 3.99 6.28
C LEU A 183 -8.15 3.37 5.82
N ALA A 184 -8.99 2.99 6.79
CA ALA A 184 -10.36 2.59 6.54
C ALA A 184 -11.30 3.79 6.27
N ASP A 185 -11.05 4.93 6.91
CA ASP A 185 -11.81 6.19 6.75
C ASP A 185 -10.89 7.27 6.13
N VAL A 186 -10.99 7.44 4.81
CA VAL A 186 -10.25 8.47 4.06
C VAL A 186 -10.87 9.85 4.27
N ASP A 187 -12.19 9.93 4.46
CA ASP A 187 -12.90 11.20 4.67
C ASP A 187 -12.49 11.87 5.98
N TRP A 188 -12.20 11.10 7.02
CA TRP A 188 -11.58 11.60 8.25
C TRP A 188 -10.29 12.38 7.97
N LEU A 189 -9.39 11.81 7.17
CA LEU A 189 -8.15 12.48 6.79
C LEU A 189 -8.43 13.76 6.02
N PHE A 190 -9.36 13.73 5.06
CA PHE A 190 -9.71 14.90 4.26
C PHE A 190 -10.31 16.03 5.10
N ARG A 191 -11.18 15.71 6.09
CA ARG A 191 -11.70 16.69 7.04
C ARG A 191 -10.57 17.34 7.85
N LEU A 192 -9.60 16.56 8.34
CA LEU A 192 -8.45 17.10 9.07
C LEU A 192 -7.55 17.97 8.20
N VAL A 193 -7.24 17.53 6.97
CA VAL A 193 -6.44 18.30 6.02
C VAL A 193 -7.11 19.64 5.70
N ARG A 194 -8.41 19.65 5.42
CA ARG A 194 -9.18 20.89 5.18
C ARG A 194 -9.17 21.84 6.38
N ARG A 195 -9.24 21.30 7.59
CA ARG A 195 -9.16 22.09 8.84
C ARG A 195 -7.79 22.76 8.99
N LEU A 196 -6.71 22.04 8.70
CA LEU A 196 -5.35 22.56 8.78
C LEU A 196 -5.06 23.59 7.69
N THR A 197 -5.51 23.34 6.46
CA THR A 197 -5.31 24.29 5.35
C THR A 197 -6.10 25.58 5.55
N ALA A 198 -7.32 25.50 6.09
CA ALA A 198 -8.08 26.68 6.52
C ALA A 198 -7.37 27.49 7.62
N ALA A 199 -6.52 26.85 8.43
CA ALA A 199 -5.66 27.50 9.42
C ALA A 199 -4.31 28.01 8.85
N GLY A 200 -4.09 27.89 7.54
CA GLY A 200 -2.91 28.39 6.83
C GLY A 200 -1.77 27.39 6.65
N THR A 201 -1.91 26.14 7.13
CA THR A 201 -0.89 25.10 6.89
C THR A 201 -0.88 24.71 5.41
N ALA A 202 0.29 24.80 4.78
CA ALA A 202 0.52 24.22 3.46
C ALA A 202 0.60 22.69 3.57
N VAL A 203 0.06 21.97 2.61
CA VAL A 203 0.07 20.50 2.59
C VAL A 203 0.66 20.00 1.28
N LEU A 204 1.71 19.20 1.37
CA LEU A 204 2.20 18.39 0.25
C LEU A 204 1.60 17.00 0.35
N TYR A 205 0.71 16.65 -0.56
CA TYR A 205 0.00 15.38 -0.56
C TYR A 205 0.53 14.48 -1.68
N ILE A 206 1.12 13.34 -1.33
CA ILE A 206 1.61 12.36 -2.30
C ILE A 206 0.65 11.18 -2.31
N SER A 207 0.10 10.89 -3.47
CA SER A 207 -0.71 9.69 -3.70
C SER A 207 -0.66 9.33 -5.18
N HIS A 208 -0.93 8.06 -5.48
CA HIS A 208 -1.17 7.59 -6.85
C HIS A 208 -2.66 7.39 -7.14
N ARG A 209 -3.53 7.60 -6.14
CA ARG A 209 -4.99 7.46 -6.26
C ARG A 209 -5.60 8.77 -6.73
N LEU A 210 -5.97 8.83 -8.02
CA LEU A 210 -6.45 10.07 -8.64
C LEU A 210 -7.76 10.59 -8.05
N ALA A 211 -8.66 9.69 -7.61
CA ALA A 211 -9.91 10.08 -6.95
C ALA A 211 -9.62 10.91 -5.68
N GLU A 212 -8.70 10.44 -4.83
CA GLU A 212 -8.27 11.16 -3.63
C GLU A 212 -7.67 12.53 -3.96
N ILE A 213 -6.78 12.57 -4.96
CA ILE A 213 -6.11 13.81 -5.37
C ILE A 213 -7.10 14.86 -5.86
N ARG A 214 -8.12 14.45 -6.63
CA ARG A 214 -9.16 15.36 -7.13
C ARG A 214 -10.06 15.89 -6.02
N GLU A 215 -10.26 15.10 -4.97
CA GLU A 215 -11.09 15.48 -3.84
C GLU A 215 -10.37 16.46 -2.89
N ILE A 216 -9.05 16.33 -2.73
CA ILE A 216 -8.29 17.06 -1.71
C ILE A 216 -7.44 18.22 -2.24
N ALA A 217 -7.08 18.22 -3.52
CA ALA A 217 -6.18 19.20 -4.11
C ALA A 217 -6.81 19.93 -5.32
N SER A 218 -6.39 21.18 -5.53
CA SER A 218 -6.71 21.94 -6.75
C SER A 218 -5.63 21.80 -7.82
N HIS A 219 -4.37 21.60 -7.40
CA HIS A 219 -3.21 21.51 -8.29
C HIS A 219 -2.43 20.23 -8.02
N ALA A 220 -1.85 19.66 -9.08
CA ALA A 220 -0.97 18.53 -8.99
C ALA A 220 0.31 18.76 -9.80
N MET A 221 1.45 18.42 -9.20
CA MET A 221 2.74 18.38 -9.88
C MET A 221 2.99 16.96 -10.35
N VAL A 222 3.22 16.78 -11.65
CA VAL A 222 3.65 15.50 -12.20
C VAL A 222 5.17 15.43 -12.19
N LEU A 223 5.70 14.49 -11.41
CA LEU A 223 7.11 14.17 -11.29
C LEU A 223 7.41 12.91 -12.11
N ARG A 224 8.40 12.97 -12.99
CA ARG A 224 8.86 11.82 -13.79
C ARG A 224 10.36 11.85 -13.95
N SER A 225 11.02 10.70 -13.73
CA SER A 225 12.47 10.55 -13.85
C SER A 225 13.28 11.65 -13.13
N GLY A 226 12.83 12.06 -11.94
CA GLY A 226 13.51 13.09 -11.15
C GLY A 226 13.31 14.52 -11.66
N LYS A 227 12.38 14.78 -12.59
CA LYS A 227 12.07 16.11 -13.14
C LYS A 227 10.63 16.50 -12.86
N THR A 228 10.41 17.79 -12.61
CA THR A 228 9.07 18.38 -12.73
C THR A 228 8.68 18.40 -14.21
N ILE A 229 7.65 17.63 -14.59
CA ILE A 229 7.13 17.61 -15.96
C ILE A 229 6.16 18.77 -16.17
N SER A 230 5.19 18.91 -15.26
CA SER A 230 4.20 19.97 -15.30
C SER A 230 3.55 20.14 -13.92
N THR A 231 3.02 21.32 -13.66
CA THR A 231 2.05 21.55 -12.58
C THR A 231 0.73 21.92 -13.23
N VAL A 232 -0.31 21.14 -12.96
CA VAL A 232 -1.60 21.25 -13.64
C VAL A 232 -2.71 21.57 -12.65
N GLU A 233 -3.67 22.38 -13.09
CA GLU A 233 -4.93 22.54 -12.39
C GLU A 233 -5.79 21.31 -12.67
N LEU A 234 -6.17 20.58 -11.62
CA LEU A 234 -6.84 19.29 -11.73
C LEU A 234 -8.20 19.38 -12.45
N LYS A 235 -8.89 20.52 -12.35
CA LYS A 235 -10.17 20.76 -13.05
C LYS A 235 -10.03 20.84 -14.57
N GLN A 236 -8.85 21.17 -15.08
CA GLN A 236 -8.60 21.40 -16.51
C GLN A 236 -8.02 20.17 -17.23
N VAL A 237 -7.66 19.12 -16.50
CA VAL A 237 -7.02 17.92 -17.06
C VAL A 237 -7.80 16.66 -16.71
N THR A 238 -7.86 15.70 -17.64
CA THR A 238 -8.49 14.41 -17.40
C THR A 238 -7.54 13.44 -16.68
N ASN A 239 -8.07 12.35 -16.14
CA ASN A 239 -7.24 11.28 -15.57
C ASN A 239 -6.30 10.66 -16.61
N ALA A 240 -6.73 10.60 -17.87
CA ALA A 240 -5.92 10.07 -18.96
C ALA A 240 -4.72 10.98 -19.25
N ASP A 241 -4.91 12.30 -19.27
CA ASP A 241 -3.83 13.27 -19.48
C ASP A 241 -2.79 13.19 -18.37
N ILE A 242 -3.25 13.13 -17.12
CA ILE A 242 -2.40 12.96 -15.94
C ILE A 242 -1.57 11.68 -16.04
N PHE A 243 -2.22 10.57 -16.41
CA PHE A 243 -1.55 9.29 -16.58
C PHE A 243 -0.49 9.34 -17.69
N GLU A 244 -0.81 9.94 -18.83
CA GLU A 244 0.13 10.12 -19.95
C GLU A 244 1.35 10.96 -19.51
N MET A 245 1.14 12.01 -18.72
CA MET A 245 2.24 12.80 -18.16
C MET A 245 3.12 11.95 -17.21
N MET A 246 2.52 11.10 -16.38
CA MET A 246 3.23 10.24 -15.43
C MET A 246 4.08 9.17 -16.13
N VAL A 247 3.53 8.48 -17.13
CA VAL A 247 4.11 7.27 -17.74
C VAL A 247 4.86 7.58 -19.04
N GLY A 248 4.54 8.69 -19.71
CA GLY A 248 5.14 9.08 -20.98
C GLY A 248 4.71 8.22 -22.18
N ARG A 249 3.59 7.51 -22.06
CA ARG A 249 2.96 6.74 -23.15
C ARG A 249 1.46 7.00 -23.16
N ARG A 250 0.85 7.10 -24.35
CA ARG A 250 -0.61 7.07 -24.50
C ARG A 250 -1.12 5.71 -24.01
N ALA A 251 -1.98 5.71 -23.00
CA ALA A 251 -2.73 4.53 -22.63
C ALA A 251 -3.60 4.14 -23.82
N THR A 252 -3.21 3.11 -24.57
CA THR A 252 -4.16 2.40 -25.41
C THR A 252 -5.19 1.81 -24.47
N ARG A 253 -6.37 2.41 -24.41
CA ARG A 253 -7.57 1.82 -23.82
C ARG A 253 -7.89 0.56 -24.62
N ASP A 254 -7.18 -0.52 -24.35
CA ASP A 254 -7.68 -1.84 -24.70
C ASP A 254 -8.84 -2.11 -23.76
N ARG A 255 -10.06 -1.85 -24.25
CA ARG A 255 -11.23 -2.59 -23.83
C ARG A 255 -10.82 -4.07 -23.80
N PRO A 256 -10.90 -4.79 -22.68
CA PRO A 256 -10.63 -6.21 -22.70
C PRO A 256 -11.62 -6.84 -23.68
N ARG A 257 -11.10 -7.32 -24.81
CA ARG A 257 -11.85 -8.24 -25.67
C ARG A 257 -12.34 -9.39 -24.80
N GLY A 258 -13.57 -9.83 -25.02
CA GLY A 258 -14.14 -10.99 -24.34
C GLY A 258 -13.10 -12.10 -24.28
N ARG A 259 -12.84 -12.58 -23.06
CA ARG A 259 -11.90 -13.68 -22.83
C ARG A 259 -12.39 -14.87 -23.65
N ALA A 260 -11.50 -15.55 -24.36
CA ALA A 260 -11.86 -16.79 -25.03
C ALA A 260 -12.41 -17.77 -23.98
N GLU A 261 -13.48 -18.49 -24.33
CA GLU A 261 -14.05 -19.48 -23.41
C GLU A 261 -12.96 -20.46 -22.93
N PRO A 262 -12.88 -20.72 -21.61
CA PRO A 262 -11.85 -21.60 -21.06
C PRO A 262 -11.94 -22.99 -21.70
N LEU A 263 -10.78 -23.58 -22.01
CA LEU A 263 -10.65 -24.92 -22.61
C LEU A 263 -11.34 -26.05 -21.80
N HIS A 264 -11.70 -25.80 -20.53
CA HIS A 264 -12.45 -26.71 -19.66
C HIS A 264 -13.42 -25.93 -18.74
N PRO A 265 -14.64 -25.59 -19.20
CA PRO A 265 -15.57 -24.71 -18.47
C PRO A 265 -16.18 -25.24 -17.16
N GLN A 266 -15.87 -26.48 -16.74
CA GLN A 266 -16.74 -27.21 -15.78
C GLN A 266 -16.03 -27.89 -14.59
N SER A 267 -14.73 -27.67 -14.34
CA SER A 267 -14.08 -28.28 -13.15
C SER A 267 -13.70 -27.22 -12.11
N ALA A 268 -14.19 -27.41 -10.89
CA ALA A 268 -13.90 -26.53 -9.76
C ALA A 268 -12.42 -26.66 -9.37
N ALA A 269 -11.73 -25.53 -9.23
CA ALA A 269 -10.38 -25.49 -8.67
C ALA A 269 -10.43 -25.54 -7.14
N LEU A 270 -11.36 -24.82 -6.54
CA LEU A 270 -11.58 -24.71 -5.10
C LEU A 270 -13.08 -24.50 -4.84
N THR A 271 -13.66 -25.31 -3.97
CA THR A 271 -15.05 -25.16 -3.52
C THR A 271 -15.05 -25.01 -2.01
N ALA A 272 -15.84 -24.07 -1.50
CA ALA A 272 -16.18 -23.94 -0.09
C ALA A 272 -17.67 -24.18 0.05
N ASN A 273 -18.06 -25.08 0.96
CA ASN A 273 -19.46 -25.39 1.27
C ASN A 273 -19.69 -25.12 2.76
N ASP A 274 -20.54 -24.13 3.04
CA ASP A 274 -20.94 -23.69 4.39
C ASP A 274 -19.73 -23.48 5.33
N LEU A 275 -18.65 -22.94 4.76
CA LEU A 275 -17.39 -22.81 5.46
C LEU A 275 -17.52 -21.75 6.56
N GLY A 276 -17.13 -22.11 7.78
CA GLY A 276 -17.15 -21.21 8.93
C GLY A 276 -15.84 -21.23 9.69
N GLY A 277 -15.47 -20.10 10.27
CA GLY A 277 -14.22 -19.93 11.00
C GLY A 277 -14.24 -18.70 11.89
N GLN A 278 -13.05 -18.21 12.24
CA GLN A 278 -12.94 -16.97 12.99
C GLN A 278 -13.41 -15.80 12.12
N ASN A 279 -14.36 -15.00 12.61
CA ASN A 279 -14.89 -13.80 11.94
C ASN A 279 -15.61 -14.02 10.59
N PHE A 280 -15.92 -15.26 10.21
CA PHE A 280 -16.78 -15.58 9.06
C PHE A 280 -17.59 -16.86 9.27
N SER A 281 -18.75 -16.97 8.62
CA SER A 281 -19.67 -18.11 8.73
C SER A 281 -20.45 -18.27 7.43
N ASP A 282 -20.94 -19.49 7.14
CA ASP A 282 -21.86 -19.75 6.04
C ASP A 282 -21.31 -19.30 4.66
N ILE A 283 -20.01 -19.50 4.44
CA ILE A 283 -19.34 -19.13 3.19
C ILE A 283 -19.42 -20.29 2.20
N SER A 284 -20.21 -20.09 1.14
CA SER A 284 -20.39 -21.05 0.05
C SER A 284 -20.04 -20.41 -1.29
N PHE A 285 -19.05 -20.96 -1.99
CA PHE A 285 -18.66 -20.50 -3.33
C PHE A 285 -17.84 -21.56 -4.09
N GLU A 286 -17.76 -21.42 -5.41
CA GLU A 286 -16.96 -22.27 -6.29
C GLU A 286 -16.02 -21.42 -7.16
N LEU A 287 -14.71 -21.53 -6.96
CA LEU A 287 -13.71 -20.98 -7.87
C LEU A 287 -13.39 -22.01 -8.96
N ARG A 288 -13.62 -21.65 -10.21
CA ARG A 288 -13.41 -22.50 -11.39
C ARG A 288 -11.98 -22.39 -11.92
N ARG A 289 -11.56 -23.39 -12.69
CA ARG A 289 -10.29 -23.33 -13.43
C ARG A 289 -10.40 -22.32 -14.58
N GLY A 290 -9.38 -21.51 -14.78
CA GLY A 290 -9.40 -20.43 -15.78
C GLY A 290 -10.17 -19.19 -15.32
N GLU A 291 -10.55 -19.11 -14.04
CA GLU A 291 -11.30 -17.99 -13.47
C GLU A 291 -10.44 -17.14 -12.52
N ILE A 292 -10.71 -15.83 -12.52
CA ILE A 292 -10.29 -14.86 -11.51
C ILE A 292 -11.53 -14.45 -10.71
N LEU A 293 -11.64 -14.95 -9.49
CA LEU A 293 -12.70 -14.60 -8.54
C LEU A 293 -12.26 -13.44 -7.65
N GLY A 294 -12.97 -12.32 -7.72
CA GLY A 294 -12.81 -11.19 -6.81
C GLY A 294 -13.48 -11.42 -5.48
N VAL A 295 -12.94 -10.81 -4.43
CA VAL A 295 -13.60 -10.62 -3.14
C VAL A 295 -13.52 -9.15 -2.77
N ALA A 296 -14.68 -8.53 -2.56
CA ALA A 296 -14.83 -7.18 -2.05
C ALA A 296 -15.40 -7.23 -0.62
N GLY A 297 -14.94 -6.34 0.25
CA GLY A 297 -15.43 -6.21 1.62
C GLY A 297 -14.70 -5.08 2.35
N LEU A 298 -15.35 -4.46 3.35
CA LEU A 298 -14.66 -3.48 4.20
C LEU A 298 -13.72 -4.18 5.17
N GLU A 299 -12.72 -3.44 5.67
CA GLU A 299 -11.77 -3.96 6.65
C GLU A 299 -12.50 -4.58 7.87
N GLY A 300 -12.06 -5.77 8.27
CA GLY A 300 -12.61 -6.47 9.44
C GLY A 300 -13.89 -7.28 9.18
N GLN A 301 -14.31 -7.47 7.92
CA GLN A 301 -15.49 -8.26 7.56
C GLN A 301 -15.21 -9.75 7.32
N GLY A 302 -14.05 -10.27 7.77
CA GLY A 302 -13.71 -11.69 7.75
C GLY A 302 -12.93 -12.18 6.52
N GLN A 303 -12.65 -11.30 5.54
CA GLN A 303 -11.90 -11.63 4.32
C GLN A 303 -10.48 -12.14 4.61
N ARG A 304 -9.78 -11.56 5.58
CA ARG A 304 -8.40 -11.95 5.91
C ARG A 304 -8.38 -13.36 6.50
N GLU A 305 -9.30 -13.63 7.42
CA GLU A 305 -9.48 -14.93 8.06
C GLU A 305 -9.93 -16.00 7.06
N LEU A 306 -10.79 -15.64 6.10
CA LEU A 306 -11.17 -16.51 5.00
C LEU A 306 -9.95 -16.91 4.17
N PHE A 307 -9.20 -15.94 3.62
CA PHE A 307 -8.02 -16.23 2.79
C PHE A 307 -6.96 -17.04 3.53
N ARG A 308 -6.72 -16.74 4.81
CA ARG A 308 -5.82 -17.50 5.66
C ARG A 308 -6.30 -18.93 5.91
N THR A 309 -7.61 -19.13 6.07
CA THR A 309 -8.19 -20.47 6.21
C THR A 309 -8.05 -21.28 4.94
N LEU A 310 -8.36 -20.68 3.78
CA LEU A 310 -8.17 -21.30 2.46
C LEU A 310 -6.69 -21.64 2.19
N ALA A 311 -5.76 -20.82 2.69
CA ALA A 311 -4.32 -21.07 2.60
C ALA A 311 -3.77 -22.08 3.63
N GLY A 312 -4.61 -22.60 4.55
CA GLY A 312 -4.19 -23.48 5.63
C GLY A 312 -3.35 -22.82 6.74
N LEU A 313 -3.38 -21.49 6.83
CA LEU A 313 -2.80 -20.71 7.94
C LEU A 313 -3.72 -20.69 9.16
N MET A 314 -5.02 -20.84 8.96
CA MET A 314 -6.05 -20.94 10.01
C MET A 314 -6.92 -22.17 9.76
N ARG A 315 -7.58 -22.66 10.81
CA ARG A 315 -8.52 -23.80 10.71
C ARG A 315 -9.95 -23.27 10.61
N HIS A 316 -10.75 -23.86 9.74
CA HIS A 316 -12.21 -23.70 9.78
C HIS A 316 -12.79 -24.51 10.94
N SER A 317 -13.91 -24.04 11.49
CA SER A 317 -14.68 -24.69 12.55
C SER A 317 -15.93 -25.40 12.03
N ALA A 318 -16.36 -25.10 10.79
CA ALA A 318 -17.53 -25.68 10.15
C ALA A 318 -17.37 -25.72 8.63
N GLY A 319 -18.24 -26.49 7.98
CA GLY A 319 -18.27 -26.64 6.53
C GLY A 319 -17.20 -27.56 5.97
N GLN A 320 -17.12 -27.58 4.64
CA GLN A 320 -16.20 -28.42 3.88
C GLN A 320 -15.48 -27.60 2.82
N MET A 321 -14.26 -28.02 2.51
CA MET A 321 -13.47 -27.43 1.44
C MET A 321 -13.02 -28.52 0.49
N LEU A 322 -13.18 -28.30 -0.81
CA LEU A 322 -12.78 -29.23 -1.85
C LEU A 322 -11.72 -28.57 -2.75
N LEU A 323 -10.69 -29.33 -3.11
CA LEU A 323 -9.70 -28.94 -4.12
C LEU A 323 -9.76 -29.93 -5.28
N ARG A 324 -10.08 -29.43 -6.48
CA ARG A 324 -10.35 -30.28 -7.66
C ARG A 324 -11.33 -31.41 -7.32
N ASP A 325 -12.47 -31.02 -6.76
CA ASP A 325 -13.59 -31.90 -6.39
C ASP A 325 -13.25 -32.97 -5.34
N ARG A 326 -12.16 -32.79 -4.59
CA ARG A 326 -11.75 -33.69 -3.49
C ARG A 326 -11.74 -32.94 -2.18
N GLU A 327 -12.45 -33.46 -1.19
CA GLU A 327 -12.46 -32.89 0.15
C GLU A 327 -11.05 -32.82 0.74
N VAL A 328 -10.73 -31.67 1.33
CA VAL A 328 -9.44 -31.41 1.97
C VAL A 328 -9.60 -30.79 3.35
N ILE A 329 -8.77 -31.28 4.27
CA ILE A 329 -8.49 -30.59 5.52
C ILE A 329 -7.05 -30.07 5.42
N LEU A 330 -6.90 -28.74 5.43
CA LEU A 330 -5.60 -28.07 5.42
C LEU A 330 -5.20 -27.76 6.86
N ARG A 331 -4.05 -28.28 7.31
CA ARG A 331 -3.53 -28.03 8.66
C ARG A 331 -2.32 -27.10 8.64
N SER A 332 -1.80 -26.81 7.45
CA SER A 332 -0.66 -25.93 7.23
C SER A 332 -0.63 -25.41 5.78
N PRO A 333 0.10 -24.32 5.49
CA PRO A 333 0.37 -23.88 4.12
C PRO A 333 1.11 -24.92 3.28
N ARG A 334 1.87 -25.80 3.93
CA ARG A 334 2.55 -26.92 3.25
C ARG A 334 1.54 -27.95 2.72
N ASP A 335 0.46 -28.20 3.46
CA ASP A 335 -0.62 -29.07 3.01
C ASP A 335 -1.36 -28.43 1.84
N ALA A 336 -1.67 -27.13 1.96
CA ALA A 336 -2.31 -26.34 0.92
C ALA A 336 -1.54 -26.46 -0.39
N LEU A 337 -0.21 -26.35 -0.34
CA LEU A 337 0.63 -26.40 -1.54
C LEU A 337 0.79 -27.81 -2.14
N ARG A 338 0.76 -28.87 -1.32
CA ARG A 338 1.04 -30.25 -1.77
C ARG A 338 -0.18 -31.01 -2.27
N LYS A 339 -1.37 -30.70 -1.79
CA LYS A 339 -2.59 -31.47 -2.07
C LYS A 339 -3.24 -31.04 -3.38
N TYR A 340 -3.64 -32.02 -4.20
CA TYR A 340 -4.56 -31.91 -5.35
C TYR A 340 -4.38 -30.66 -6.25
N GLY A 341 -3.15 -30.34 -6.63
CA GLY A 341 -2.84 -29.21 -7.52
C GLY A 341 -2.30 -27.98 -6.80
N GLY A 342 -2.45 -27.88 -5.49
CA GLY A 342 -1.77 -26.92 -4.64
C GLY A 342 -2.36 -25.50 -4.67
N ILE A 343 -2.40 -24.87 -3.51
CA ILE A 343 -2.67 -23.45 -3.31
C ILE A 343 -1.37 -22.73 -2.94
N ALA A 344 -1.10 -21.59 -3.58
CA ALA A 344 -0.09 -20.63 -3.12
C ALA A 344 -0.76 -19.32 -2.68
N PHE A 345 -0.28 -18.77 -1.58
CA PHE A 345 -0.82 -17.56 -0.96
C PHE A 345 0.18 -16.40 -1.04
N VAL A 346 -0.30 -15.22 -1.40
CA VAL A 346 0.46 -13.97 -1.40
C VAL A 346 -0.23 -12.99 -0.44
N PRO A 347 0.41 -12.62 0.69
CA PRO A 347 -0.17 -11.72 1.68
C PRO A 347 -0.08 -10.25 1.25
N GLU A 348 -0.90 -9.43 1.90
CA GLU A 348 -0.90 -7.95 1.79
C GLU A 348 0.39 -7.36 2.38
N ASP A 349 0.72 -7.69 3.63
CA ASP A 349 1.92 -7.19 4.29
C ASP A 349 3.15 -8.00 3.85
N ARG A 350 3.70 -7.58 2.70
CA ARG A 350 4.91 -8.16 2.16
C ARG A 350 6.11 -8.09 3.10
N LYS A 351 6.21 -7.09 4.00
CA LYS A 351 7.43 -6.88 4.80
C LYS A 351 7.46 -7.79 6.02
N SER A 352 6.33 -7.95 6.69
CA SER A 352 6.25 -8.78 7.90
C SER A 352 5.88 -10.23 7.59
N GLU A 353 5.05 -10.47 6.56
CA GLU A 353 4.53 -11.81 6.23
C GLU A 353 5.10 -12.37 4.91
N GLY A 354 5.56 -11.50 4.02
CA GLY A 354 5.95 -11.89 2.66
C GLY A 354 7.41 -12.26 2.48
N ILE A 355 8.34 -11.38 2.87
CA ILE A 355 9.76 -11.45 2.47
C ILE A 355 10.69 -11.79 3.64
N PHE A 356 11.83 -12.38 3.31
CA PHE A 356 12.96 -12.56 4.20
C PHE A 356 13.99 -11.46 3.89
N PRO A 357 14.03 -10.36 4.67
CA PRO A 357 14.72 -9.13 4.28
C PRO A 357 16.24 -9.28 4.17
N THR A 358 16.82 -10.23 4.89
CA THR A 358 18.26 -10.51 4.88
C THR A 358 18.71 -11.31 3.66
N LEU A 359 17.78 -11.98 2.97
CA LEU A 359 18.06 -12.83 1.82
C LEU A 359 18.01 -12.04 0.51
N SER A 360 18.64 -12.58 -0.53
CA SER A 360 18.55 -12.01 -1.88
C SER A 360 17.14 -12.20 -2.47
N ALA A 361 16.81 -11.43 -3.49
CA ALA A 361 15.54 -11.59 -4.20
C ALA A 361 15.42 -13.00 -4.84
N GLY A 362 16.50 -13.54 -5.40
CA GLY A 362 16.51 -14.90 -5.93
C GLY A 362 16.24 -15.97 -4.86
N ALA A 363 16.86 -15.86 -3.68
CA ALA A 363 16.61 -16.77 -2.56
C ALA A 363 15.19 -16.63 -1.99
N ASN A 364 14.64 -15.40 -1.98
CA ASN A 364 13.25 -15.19 -1.60
C ASN A 364 12.29 -15.92 -2.55
N ILE A 365 12.55 -15.87 -3.86
CA ILE A 365 11.73 -16.53 -4.89
C ILE A 365 11.71 -18.06 -4.70
N THR A 366 12.84 -18.67 -4.36
CA THR A 366 12.96 -20.13 -4.24
C THR A 366 12.57 -20.69 -2.88
N GLN A 367 12.37 -19.82 -1.88
CA GLN A 367 12.25 -20.20 -0.48
C GLN A 367 11.16 -21.25 -0.20
N SER A 368 9.98 -21.09 -0.80
CA SER A 368 8.85 -22.04 -0.63
C SER A 368 9.14 -23.43 -1.20
N MET A 369 10.13 -23.54 -2.10
CA MET A 369 10.48 -24.74 -2.84
C MET A 369 11.94 -25.17 -2.64
N LEU A 370 12.58 -24.72 -1.57
CA LEU A 370 14.01 -24.96 -1.31
C LEU A 370 14.40 -26.45 -1.33
N HIS A 371 13.48 -27.33 -0.94
CA HIS A 371 13.65 -28.79 -1.01
C HIS A 371 13.86 -29.33 -2.43
N ARG A 372 13.39 -28.63 -3.48
CA ARG A 372 13.62 -29.00 -4.90
C ARG A 372 15.03 -28.63 -5.37
N PHE A 373 15.69 -27.71 -4.66
CA PHE A 373 17.00 -27.17 -5.03
C PHE A 373 18.11 -27.57 -4.05
N SER A 374 17.81 -28.34 -3.01
CA SER A 374 18.77 -28.81 -2.01
C SER A 374 18.97 -30.33 -2.08
N ARG A 375 20.17 -30.79 -1.73
CA ARG A 375 20.48 -32.21 -1.52
C ARG A 375 21.39 -32.32 -0.32
N PHE A 376 21.05 -33.20 0.64
CA PHE A 376 21.78 -33.35 1.92
C PHE A 376 21.99 -32.01 2.66
N GLY A 377 20.98 -31.14 2.67
CA GLY A 377 21.04 -29.82 3.31
C GLY A 377 21.80 -28.73 2.52
N LEU A 378 22.48 -29.09 1.42
CA LEU A 378 23.24 -28.15 0.60
C LEU A 378 22.43 -27.67 -0.61
N ILE A 379 22.36 -26.36 -0.80
CA ILE A 379 21.65 -25.73 -1.92
C ILE A 379 22.50 -25.83 -3.20
N ARG A 380 21.93 -26.36 -4.26
CA ARG A 380 22.52 -26.42 -5.60
C ARG A 380 22.23 -25.12 -6.34
N ARG A 381 23.11 -24.12 -6.16
CA ARG A 381 22.96 -22.75 -6.72
C ARG A 381 22.67 -22.72 -8.22
N ASP A 382 23.23 -23.62 -9.01
CA ASP A 382 22.95 -23.65 -10.47
C ASP A 382 21.53 -24.08 -10.81
N LYS A 383 20.90 -24.94 -10.00
CA LYS A 383 19.50 -25.34 -10.18
C LYS A 383 18.58 -24.21 -9.73
N GLU A 384 18.91 -23.59 -8.61
CA GLU A 384 18.19 -22.44 -8.07
C GLU A 384 18.19 -21.28 -9.08
N ARG A 385 19.37 -20.86 -9.55
CA ARG A 385 19.52 -19.77 -10.53
C ARG A 385 18.73 -20.05 -11.82
N ARG A 386 18.77 -21.29 -12.33
CA ARG A 386 17.99 -21.70 -13.50
C ARG A 386 16.48 -21.62 -13.27
N ALA A 387 16.01 -21.97 -12.08
CA ALA A 387 14.59 -21.88 -11.74
C ALA A 387 14.12 -20.43 -11.63
N VAL A 388 14.90 -19.59 -10.93
CA VAL A 388 14.62 -18.15 -10.80
C VAL A 388 14.64 -17.47 -12.17
N GLY A 389 15.61 -17.79 -13.03
CA GLY A 389 15.73 -17.21 -14.37
C GLY A 389 14.55 -17.54 -15.31
N ARG A 390 13.77 -18.59 -15.04
CA ARG A 390 12.55 -18.91 -15.81
C ARG A 390 11.32 -18.16 -15.36
N VAL A 391 11.23 -17.84 -14.06
CA VAL A 391 10.02 -17.24 -13.47
C VAL A 391 10.14 -15.72 -13.33
N ALA A 392 11.33 -15.18 -13.10
CA ALA A 392 11.56 -13.73 -12.97
C ALA A 392 11.11 -12.93 -14.22
N PRO A 393 11.32 -13.39 -15.47
CA PRO A 393 10.83 -12.69 -16.66
C PRO A 393 9.30 -12.60 -16.73
N GLN A 394 8.56 -13.58 -16.17
CA GLN A 394 7.09 -13.61 -16.20
C GLN A 394 6.45 -12.49 -15.38
N VAL A 395 7.22 -11.88 -14.48
CA VAL A 395 6.80 -10.73 -13.64
C VAL A 395 7.65 -9.49 -13.94
N GLU A 396 8.39 -9.49 -15.04
CA GLU A 396 9.36 -8.45 -15.42
C GLU A 396 10.28 -8.02 -14.28
N LEU A 397 10.79 -8.98 -13.50
CA LEU A 397 11.82 -8.71 -12.50
C LEU A 397 13.19 -8.84 -13.17
N GLY A 398 13.88 -7.70 -13.32
CA GLY A 398 15.18 -7.66 -13.99
C GLY A 398 16.24 -8.55 -13.32
N GLU A 399 16.99 -9.31 -14.13
CA GLU A 399 17.99 -10.29 -13.67
C GLU A 399 19.01 -9.68 -12.70
N ARG A 400 19.41 -8.42 -12.92
CA ARG A 400 20.35 -7.68 -12.06
C ARG A 400 19.90 -7.58 -10.60
N TYR A 401 18.59 -7.63 -10.34
CA TYR A 401 18.04 -7.50 -8.99
C TYR A 401 18.06 -8.81 -8.20
N LEU A 402 18.23 -9.96 -8.87
CA LEU A 402 18.11 -11.27 -8.24
C LEU A 402 19.22 -11.53 -7.19
N SER A 403 20.39 -10.93 -7.37
CA SER A 403 21.52 -11.03 -6.44
C SER A 403 21.44 -10.04 -5.28
N PHE A 404 20.62 -8.98 -5.39
CA PHE A 404 20.50 -7.97 -4.34
C PHE A 404 19.64 -8.47 -3.19
N LYS A 405 19.93 -7.98 -1.98
CA LYS A 405 19.04 -8.15 -0.82
C LYS A 405 17.65 -7.64 -1.18
N ILE A 406 16.61 -8.42 -0.89
CA ILE A 406 15.25 -8.04 -1.25
C ILE A 406 14.82 -6.73 -0.56
N SER A 407 15.36 -6.46 0.63
CA SER A 407 15.12 -5.22 1.37
C SER A 407 15.65 -3.96 0.67
N ALA A 408 16.62 -4.10 -0.24
CA ALA A 408 17.17 -3.00 -1.02
C ALA A 408 16.38 -2.71 -2.31
N LEU A 409 15.43 -3.57 -2.67
CA LEU A 409 14.58 -3.37 -3.84
C LEU A 409 13.41 -2.44 -3.52
N SER A 410 12.85 -1.78 -4.55
CA SER A 410 11.60 -1.03 -4.44
C SER A 410 10.44 -1.95 -4.06
N GLY A 411 9.39 -1.39 -3.46
CA GLY A 411 8.18 -2.14 -3.09
C GLY A 411 7.57 -2.92 -4.26
N GLY A 412 7.53 -2.34 -5.46
CA GLY A 412 7.07 -3.01 -6.67
C GLY A 412 7.93 -4.23 -7.04
N ASN A 413 9.26 -4.12 -6.99
CA ASN A 413 10.15 -5.26 -7.28
C ASN A 413 10.10 -6.34 -6.20
N GLN A 414 9.90 -5.96 -4.93
CA GLN A 414 9.63 -6.91 -3.85
C GLN A 414 8.35 -7.70 -4.13
N GLN A 415 7.30 -7.01 -4.57
CA GLN A 415 6.02 -7.64 -4.89
C GLN A 415 6.13 -8.57 -6.11
N LYS A 416 6.81 -8.14 -7.17
CA LYS A 416 7.15 -9.01 -8.32
C LYS A 416 7.86 -10.28 -7.88
N ALA A 417 8.84 -10.18 -6.97
CA ALA A 417 9.52 -11.35 -6.42
C ALA A 417 8.58 -12.29 -5.64
N LEU A 418 7.58 -11.76 -4.91
CA LEU A 418 6.58 -12.56 -4.22
C LEU A 418 5.63 -13.28 -5.18
N ILE A 419 5.16 -12.60 -6.22
CA ILE A 419 4.36 -13.22 -7.28
C ILE A 419 5.17 -14.31 -7.98
N ALA A 420 6.44 -14.04 -8.33
CA ALA A 420 7.34 -15.04 -8.91
C ALA A 420 7.55 -16.25 -7.98
N ARG A 421 7.64 -16.04 -6.67
CA ARG A 421 7.68 -17.14 -5.70
C ARG A 421 6.43 -18.02 -5.78
N ALA A 422 5.25 -17.40 -5.83
CA ALA A 422 3.98 -18.12 -5.92
C ALA A 422 3.91 -18.93 -7.23
N LEU A 423 4.26 -18.33 -8.36
CA LEU A 423 4.32 -18.99 -9.67
C LEU A 423 5.32 -20.16 -9.68
N LEU A 424 6.49 -20.00 -9.05
CA LEU A 424 7.52 -21.03 -9.00
C LEU A 424 7.08 -22.30 -8.26
N THR A 425 6.10 -22.21 -7.36
CA THR A 425 5.60 -23.38 -6.63
C THR A 425 5.00 -24.45 -7.54
N GLY A 426 4.40 -24.03 -8.65
CA GLY A 426 3.58 -24.87 -9.53
C GLY A 426 2.19 -25.16 -8.97
N ALA A 427 1.71 -24.36 -8.00
CA ALA A 427 0.32 -24.38 -7.56
C ALA A 427 -0.63 -24.07 -8.73
N SER A 428 -1.77 -24.74 -8.78
CA SER A 428 -2.82 -24.45 -9.76
C SER A 428 -3.82 -23.41 -9.28
N THR A 429 -3.80 -23.07 -7.99
CA THR A 429 -4.66 -22.05 -7.41
C THR A 429 -3.81 -20.99 -6.71
N LEU A 430 -4.03 -19.71 -7.01
CA LEU A 430 -3.41 -18.60 -6.30
C LEU A 430 -4.46 -17.87 -5.46
N LEU A 431 -4.10 -17.60 -4.20
CA LEU A 431 -4.84 -16.72 -3.31
C LEU A 431 -4.02 -15.44 -3.14
N LEU A 432 -4.53 -14.33 -3.67
CA LEU A 432 -3.85 -13.04 -3.69
C LEU A 432 -4.60 -12.06 -2.80
N PHE A 433 -3.99 -11.64 -1.70
CA PHE A 433 -4.64 -10.74 -0.75
C PHE A 433 -3.98 -9.35 -0.84
N ASP A 434 -4.70 -8.38 -1.40
CA ASP A 434 -4.21 -7.03 -1.70
C ASP A 434 -2.84 -7.03 -2.42
N PRO A 435 -2.69 -7.78 -3.54
CA PRO A 435 -1.38 -8.05 -4.14
C PRO A 435 -0.71 -6.81 -4.76
N THR A 436 -1.41 -5.68 -4.88
CA THR A 436 -0.89 -4.45 -5.48
C THR A 436 -0.77 -3.29 -4.47
N ARG A 437 -0.89 -3.57 -3.18
CA ARG A 437 -0.78 -2.53 -2.16
C ARG A 437 0.62 -1.91 -2.11
N GLY A 438 0.68 -0.60 -2.28
CA GLY A 438 1.93 0.17 -2.25
C GLY A 438 2.87 -0.15 -3.42
N VAL A 439 2.31 -0.56 -4.58
CA VAL A 439 3.02 -0.65 -5.86
C VAL A 439 2.49 0.42 -6.82
N ASP A 440 3.35 0.87 -7.73
CA ASP A 440 3.01 1.86 -8.75
C ASP A 440 2.11 1.26 -9.83
N VAL A 441 1.45 2.14 -10.57
CA VAL A 441 0.53 1.76 -11.65
C VAL A 441 1.22 0.91 -12.74
N GLY A 442 2.48 1.19 -13.09
CA GLY A 442 3.22 0.37 -14.05
C GLY A 442 3.45 -1.05 -13.54
N THR A 443 3.86 -1.19 -12.28
CA THR A 443 4.01 -2.50 -11.63
C THR A 443 2.66 -3.21 -11.45
N LYS A 444 1.56 -2.48 -11.18
CA LYS A 444 0.21 -3.06 -11.12
C LYS A 444 -0.11 -3.76 -12.44
N GLU A 445 0.11 -3.10 -13.56
CA GLU A 445 -0.16 -3.68 -14.88
C GLU A 445 0.67 -4.95 -15.12
N VAL A 446 1.96 -4.94 -14.78
CA VAL A 446 2.80 -6.14 -14.86
C VAL A 446 2.25 -7.29 -14.01
N ILE A 447 1.79 -7.00 -12.80
CA ILE A 447 1.17 -8.01 -11.92
C ILE A 447 -0.15 -8.52 -12.53
N TYR A 448 -0.98 -7.65 -13.11
CA TYR A 448 -2.22 -8.04 -13.79
C TYR A 448 -1.94 -8.97 -14.97
N GLN A 449 -0.92 -8.67 -15.77
CA GLN A 449 -0.53 -9.52 -16.89
C GLN A 449 0.00 -10.88 -16.41
N ALA A 450 0.77 -10.92 -15.32
CA ALA A 450 1.21 -12.18 -14.72
C ALA A 450 0.03 -13.03 -14.19
N ILE A 451 -0.97 -12.39 -13.58
CA ILE A 451 -2.19 -13.05 -13.10
C ILE A 451 -3.00 -13.62 -14.29
N LYS A 452 -3.23 -12.79 -15.32
CA LYS A 452 -3.92 -13.22 -16.54
C LYS A 452 -3.21 -14.39 -17.21
N ALA A 453 -1.89 -14.29 -17.41
CA ALA A 453 -1.09 -15.36 -18.00
C ALA A 453 -1.13 -16.67 -17.19
N PHE A 454 -1.17 -16.59 -15.85
CA PHE A 454 -1.33 -17.77 -14.99
C PHE A 454 -2.68 -18.46 -15.19
N VAL A 455 -3.74 -17.67 -15.29
CA VAL A 455 -5.11 -18.16 -15.48
C VAL A 455 -5.30 -18.72 -16.89
N ASP A 456 -4.74 -18.06 -17.90
CA ASP A 456 -4.78 -18.50 -19.31
C ASP A 456 -4.04 -19.84 -19.51
N GLN A 457 -3.11 -20.19 -18.60
CA GLN A 457 -2.46 -21.51 -18.53
C GLN A 457 -3.30 -22.57 -17.79
N GLY A 458 -4.55 -22.26 -17.43
CA GLY A 458 -5.48 -23.16 -16.75
C GLY A 458 -5.38 -23.15 -15.22
N GLY A 459 -4.71 -22.14 -14.66
CA GLY A 459 -4.73 -21.84 -13.23
C GLY A 459 -6.04 -21.16 -12.79
N ALA A 460 -6.26 -21.07 -11.49
CA ALA A 460 -7.39 -20.37 -10.88
C ALA A 460 -6.90 -19.34 -9.87
N VAL A 461 -7.53 -18.16 -9.81
CA VAL A 461 -7.09 -17.09 -8.93
C VAL A 461 -8.27 -16.59 -8.11
N MET A 462 -8.06 -16.47 -6.81
CA MET A 462 -8.94 -15.68 -5.94
C MET A 462 -8.17 -14.45 -5.48
N ILE A 463 -8.73 -13.27 -5.69
CA ILE A 463 -8.10 -12.00 -5.35
C ILE A 463 -9.00 -11.16 -4.46
N TYR A 464 -8.45 -10.68 -3.35
CA TYR A 464 -9.04 -9.60 -2.57
C TYR A 464 -8.29 -8.30 -2.88
N SER A 465 -9.04 -7.21 -3.04
CA SER A 465 -8.48 -5.88 -3.20
C SER A 465 -9.30 -4.82 -2.48
N THR A 466 -8.59 -3.88 -1.85
CA THR A 466 -9.14 -2.62 -1.33
C THR A 466 -9.36 -1.58 -2.42
N ASP A 467 -8.84 -1.80 -3.63
CA ASP A 467 -9.02 -0.94 -4.80
C ASP A 467 -10.13 -1.53 -5.70
N LEU A 468 -11.35 -1.00 -5.61
CA LEU A 468 -12.49 -1.55 -6.36
C LEU A 468 -12.28 -1.48 -7.89
N ALA A 469 -11.55 -0.48 -8.37
CA ALA A 469 -11.21 -0.37 -9.79
C ALA A 469 -10.28 -1.51 -10.26
N GLU A 470 -9.44 -2.05 -9.38
CA GLU A 470 -8.65 -3.25 -9.66
C GLU A 470 -9.58 -4.47 -9.86
N LEU A 471 -10.56 -4.65 -8.98
CA LEU A 471 -11.52 -5.75 -9.11
C LEU A 471 -12.30 -5.64 -10.42
N GLN A 472 -12.88 -4.47 -10.72
CA GLN A 472 -13.62 -4.21 -11.97
C GLN A 472 -12.79 -4.51 -13.23
N THR A 473 -11.49 -4.25 -13.17
CA THR A 473 -10.60 -4.43 -14.32
C THR A 473 -10.20 -5.90 -14.52
N LEU A 474 -9.97 -6.63 -13.43
CA LEU A 474 -9.25 -7.90 -13.46
C LEU A 474 -10.14 -9.15 -13.34
N VAL A 475 -11.25 -9.07 -12.61
CA VAL A 475 -12.00 -10.26 -12.19
C VAL A 475 -13.07 -10.66 -13.19
N ASP A 476 -13.41 -11.94 -13.21
CA ASP A 476 -14.50 -12.50 -14.02
C ASP A 476 -15.85 -12.39 -13.27
N ARG A 477 -15.82 -12.41 -11.94
CA ARG A 477 -16.95 -12.11 -11.03
C ARG A 477 -16.42 -11.75 -9.64
N CYS A 478 -17.25 -11.17 -8.78
CA CYS A 478 -16.86 -10.69 -7.45
C CYS A 478 -17.84 -11.13 -6.35
N LEU A 479 -17.31 -11.75 -5.30
CA LEU A 479 -18.05 -12.00 -4.07
C LEU A 479 -18.00 -10.74 -3.19
N VAL A 480 -19.16 -10.26 -2.77
CA VAL A 480 -19.24 -9.16 -1.81
C VAL A 480 -19.47 -9.74 -0.42
N MET A 481 -18.51 -9.54 0.47
CA MET A 481 -18.60 -9.94 1.87
C MET A 481 -19.19 -8.82 2.72
N TYR A 482 -20.03 -9.18 3.68
CA TYR A 482 -20.53 -8.29 4.74
C TYR A 482 -20.68 -9.08 6.04
N ARG A 483 -20.12 -8.55 7.14
CA ARG A 483 -20.17 -9.18 8.48
C ARG A 483 -19.85 -10.69 8.47
N GLY A 484 -18.81 -11.09 7.74
CA GLY A 484 -18.35 -12.47 7.72
C GLY A 484 -19.19 -13.42 6.85
N ARG A 485 -20.08 -12.92 6.00
CA ARG A 485 -20.91 -13.70 5.08
C ARG A 485 -20.79 -13.18 3.65
N ILE A 486 -21.03 -14.03 2.66
CA ILE A 486 -21.20 -13.58 1.27
C ILE A 486 -22.63 -13.03 1.15
N LEU A 487 -22.75 -11.75 0.81
CA LEU A 487 -24.02 -11.08 0.56
C LEU A 487 -24.45 -11.17 -0.89
N ALA A 488 -23.49 -11.12 -1.82
CA ALA A 488 -23.75 -11.17 -3.25
C ALA A 488 -22.60 -11.83 -4.02
N ASP A 489 -22.93 -12.41 -5.16
CA ASP A 489 -22.00 -12.93 -6.16
C ASP A 489 -22.28 -12.21 -7.48
N LEU A 490 -21.51 -11.15 -7.74
CA LEU A 490 -21.75 -10.22 -8.84
C LEU A 490 -21.00 -10.67 -10.10
N PRO A 491 -21.69 -10.92 -11.22
CA PRO A 491 -21.02 -11.16 -12.49
C PRO A 491 -20.29 -9.89 -12.96
N ARG A 492 -19.34 -10.04 -13.87
CA ARG A 492 -18.53 -8.93 -14.41
C ARG A 492 -19.35 -7.72 -14.87
N ASP A 493 -20.48 -7.98 -15.52
CA ASP A 493 -21.35 -6.93 -16.10
C ASP A 493 -22.04 -6.07 -15.02
N ASN A 494 -22.07 -6.56 -13.77
CA ASN A 494 -22.70 -5.90 -12.62
C ASN A 494 -21.66 -5.41 -11.58
N LEU A 495 -20.39 -5.27 -11.97
CA LEU A 495 -19.36 -4.73 -11.08
C LEU A 495 -19.37 -3.20 -11.06
N ASP A 496 -20.48 -2.59 -10.65
CA ASP A 496 -20.52 -1.14 -10.40
C ASP A 496 -19.92 -0.77 -9.03
N GLU A 497 -19.16 0.32 -8.96
CA GLU A 497 -18.46 0.71 -7.73
C GLU A 497 -19.45 1.11 -6.62
N GLY A 498 -20.51 1.84 -6.99
CA GLY A 498 -21.55 2.27 -6.06
C GLY A 498 -22.35 1.09 -5.51
N GLU A 499 -22.72 0.14 -6.38
CA GLU A 499 -23.42 -1.09 -5.98
C GLU A 499 -22.58 -1.93 -5.02
N MET A 500 -21.29 -2.15 -5.34
CA MET A 500 -20.38 -2.88 -4.44
C MET A 500 -20.26 -2.19 -3.08
N ILE A 501 -20.13 -0.86 -3.03
CA ILE A 501 -20.07 -0.10 -1.76
C ILE A 501 -21.37 -0.24 -0.96
N GLY A 502 -22.54 -0.16 -1.63
CA GLY A 502 -23.84 -0.38 -1.01
C GLY A 502 -23.93 -1.75 -0.33
N LEU A 503 -23.57 -2.81 -1.06
CA LEU A 503 -23.58 -4.18 -0.55
C LEU A 503 -22.58 -4.38 0.62
N MET A 504 -21.35 -3.84 0.51
CA MET A 504 -20.35 -3.92 1.57
C MET A 504 -20.71 -3.13 2.83
N THR A 505 -21.65 -2.19 2.75
CA THR A 505 -22.18 -1.42 3.89
C THR A 505 -23.48 -2.00 4.44
N GLY A 506 -24.04 -3.02 3.79
CA GLY A 506 -25.30 -3.68 4.18
C GLY A 506 -26.55 -3.05 3.57
N ASN A 507 -26.40 -2.07 2.69
CA ASN A 507 -27.49 -1.51 1.90
C ASN A 507 -27.61 -2.31 0.60
N ALA A 508 -28.30 -3.45 0.67
CA ALA A 508 -28.74 -4.11 -0.56
C ALA A 508 -29.75 -3.20 -1.26
N ALA A 509 -29.42 -2.69 -2.45
CA ALA A 509 -30.43 -2.16 -3.35
C ALA A 509 -31.40 -3.32 -3.65
N GLY A 510 -32.65 -3.17 -3.22
CA GLY A 510 -33.71 -4.16 -3.41
C GLY A 510 -34.16 -4.29 -4.85
#